data_AF-A0A238BP70-F1
#
_entry.id   AF-A0A238BP70-F1
#
_cell.length_a   1.000
_cell.length_b   1.000
_cell.length_c   1.000
_cell.angle_alpha   90.00
_cell.angle_beta   90.00
_cell.angle_gamma   90.00
#
_symmetry.space_group_name_H-M   'P 1'
#
loop_
_entity.id
_entity.type
_entity.pdbx_description
1 polymer ?
#
loop_
_entity_poly.entity_id
_entity_poly.type
_entity_poly.pdbx_seq_one_letter_code
_entity_poly.pdbx_strand_id
1 'polypeptide(L)'
;MLIIFDSSVARNSDHPRAKGNIRVYEDFLENDGIQRIDMRRDIPLINNLRHKNRFDEGMVLTYEALCRQEVPVNTKAQLQLYCHYKMDRPYLRLAPFKVEIARQNPLVVLFYNIISEEEAQIIQTLAMPKACIY
;
A
#
# COMPACT_ATOMS: atom_id res chain seq x y z
N MET A 1 -1.05 0.74 -19.01
CA MET A 1 -1.71 1.73 -18.12
C MET A 1 -3.17 1.34 -17.86
N LEU A 2 -4.00 1.08 -18.88
CA LEU A 2 -5.38 0.61 -18.71
C LEU A 2 -5.53 -0.68 -17.87
N ILE A 3 -4.62 -1.65 -18.04
CA ILE A 3 -4.65 -2.95 -17.33
C ILE A 3 -4.59 -2.78 -15.79
N ILE A 4 -3.77 -1.84 -15.31
CA ILE A 4 -3.62 -1.56 -13.88
C ILE A 4 -4.89 -0.86 -13.37
N PHE A 5 -5.47 0.03 -14.18
CA PHE A 5 -6.72 0.72 -13.86
C PHE A 5 -7.90 -0.23 -13.76
N ASP A 6 -8.10 -1.15 -14.70
CA ASP A 6 -9.25 -2.08 -14.66
C ASP A 6 -9.20 -2.99 -13.42
N SER A 7 -8.01 -3.48 -13.06
CA SER A 7 -7.83 -4.33 -11.87
C SER A 7 -7.98 -3.59 -10.53
N SER A 8 -7.79 -2.27 -10.52
CA SER A 8 -7.91 -1.41 -9.33
C SER A 8 -9.32 -0.82 -9.20
N VAL A 9 -9.95 -0.46 -10.33
CA VAL A 9 -11.38 -0.09 -10.42
C VAL A 9 -12.26 -1.28 -10.02
N ALA A 10 -11.96 -2.51 -10.45
CA ALA A 10 -12.71 -3.69 -10.00
C ALA A 10 -12.58 -3.97 -8.49
N ARG A 11 -11.46 -3.58 -7.87
CA ARG A 11 -11.19 -3.80 -6.44
C ARG A 11 -11.75 -2.69 -5.54
N ASN A 12 -11.91 -1.49 -6.06
CA ASN A 12 -12.40 -0.33 -5.31
C ASN A 12 -13.25 0.60 -6.21
N SER A 13 -14.32 0.03 -6.78
CA SER A 13 -15.21 0.69 -7.75
C SER A 13 -15.92 1.92 -7.18
N ASP A 14 -16.13 1.94 -5.87
CA ASP A 14 -16.93 2.98 -5.19
C ASP A 14 -16.10 4.18 -4.72
N HIS A 15 -14.81 4.25 -5.08
CA HIS A 15 -14.00 5.40 -4.73
C HIS A 15 -14.55 6.67 -5.43
N PRO A 16 -14.84 7.77 -4.70
CA PRO A 16 -15.58 8.92 -5.24
C PRO A 16 -14.90 9.59 -6.44
N ARG A 17 -13.57 9.42 -6.58
CA ARG A 17 -12.80 9.93 -7.72
C ARG A 17 -12.65 8.95 -8.90
N ALA A 18 -12.98 7.67 -8.72
CA ALA A 18 -12.80 6.67 -9.76
C ALA A 18 -13.57 7.06 -11.02
N LYS A 19 -14.85 7.43 -10.87
CA LYS A 19 -15.71 7.86 -11.98
C LYS A 19 -15.18 9.09 -12.71
N GLY A 20 -14.67 10.08 -11.98
CA GLY A 20 -14.09 11.30 -12.56
C GLY A 20 -12.79 11.02 -13.32
N ASN A 21 -11.89 10.24 -12.72
CA ASN A 21 -10.63 9.87 -13.35
C ASN A 21 -10.85 9.07 -14.64
N ILE A 22 -11.78 8.10 -14.64
CA ILE A 22 -12.12 7.33 -15.85
C ILE A 22 -12.49 8.27 -16.99
N ARG A 23 -13.39 9.22 -16.74
CA ARG A 23 -13.81 10.20 -17.75
C ARG A 23 -12.65 11.01 -18.31
N VAL A 24 -11.77 11.51 -17.44
CA VAL A 24 -10.59 12.28 -17.87
C VAL A 24 -9.69 11.45 -18.80
N TYR A 25 -9.47 10.18 -18.50
CA TYR A 25 -8.68 9.31 -19.38
C TYR A 25 -9.40 8.97 -20.68
N GLU A 26 -10.72 8.74 -20.66
CA GLU A 26 -11.52 8.57 -21.87
C GLU A 26 -11.39 9.79 -22.79
N ASP A 27 -11.52 11.00 -22.22
CA ASP A 27 -11.40 12.26 -22.98
C ASP A 27 -9.99 12.43 -23.57
N PHE A 28 -8.93 12.06 -22.83
CA PHE A 28 -7.56 12.06 -23.38
C PHE A 28 -7.39 11.08 -24.55
N LEU A 29 -7.94 9.87 -24.44
CA LEU A 29 -7.87 8.87 -25.51
C LEU A 29 -8.65 9.30 -26.76
N GLU A 30 -9.79 9.96 -26.58
CA GLU A 30 -10.55 10.55 -27.70
C GLU A 30 -9.75 11.65 -28.40
N ASN A 31 -9.08 12.52 -27.63
CA ASN A 31 -8.21 13.56 -28.18
C ASN A 31 -7.01 12.98 -28.95
N ASP A 32 -6.51 11.82 -28.53
CA ASP A 32 -5.47 11.06 -29.24
C ASP A 32 -6.02 10.29 -30.47
N GLY A 33 -7.31 10.42 -30.78
CA GLY A 33 -7.97 9.86 -31.97
C GLY A 33 -8.45 8.42 -31.81
N ILE A 34 -8.49 7.88 -30.59
CA ILE A 34 -8.94 6.51 -30.30
C ILE A 34 -10.46 6.51 -30.13
N GLN A 35 -11.17 5.70 -30.92
CA GLN A 35 -12.62 5.58 -30.80
C GLN A 35 -13.01 4.85 -29.50
N ARG A 36 -14.12 5.25 -28.87
CA ARG A 36 -14.66 4.61 -27.64
C ARG A 36 -14.73 3.08 -27.72
N ILE A 37 -15.10 2.58 -28.90
CA ILE A 37 -15.28 1.15 -29.16
C ILE A 37 -13.95 0.39 -29.10
N ASP A 38 -12.85 1.05 -29.47
CA ASP A 38 -11.52 0.44 -29.55
C ASP A 38 -10.74 0.57 -28.24
N MET A 39 -11.12 1.49 -27.34
CA MET A 39 -10.47 1.70 -26.03
C MET A 39 -10.35 0.42 -25.17
N ARG A 40 -11.30 -0.51 -25.31
CA ARG A 40 -11.32 -1.79 -24.57
C ARG A 40 -11.05 -3.03 -25.42
N ARG A 41 -11.05 -2.90 -26.75
CA ARG A 41 -10.90 -4.04 -27.66
C ARG A 41 -9.50 -4.65 -27.59
N ASP A 42 -8.48 -3.81 -27.44
CA ASP A 42 -7.08 -4.25 -27.45
C ASP A 42 -6.50 -4.45 -26.05
N ILE A 43 -7.34 -4.54 -25.01
CA ILE A 43 -6.86 -4.86 -23.67
C ILE A 43 -6.63 -6.38 -23.63
N PRO A 44 -5.37 -6.86 -23.58
CA PRO A 44 -5.13 -8.29 -23.43
C PRO A 44 -5.69 -8.76 -22.09
N LEU A 45 -6.09 -10.04 -22.01
CA LEU A 45 -6.39 -10.65 -20.72
C LEU A 45 -5.24 -10.38 -19.75
N ILE A 46 -5.58 -9.98 -18.53
CA ILE A 46 -4.59 -9.71 -17.48
C ILE A 46 -3.84 -11.01 -17.19
N ASN A 47 -2.68 -11.15 -17.81
CA ASN A 47 -1.78 -12.23 -17.53
C ASN A 47 -0.70 -11.70 -16.59
N ASN A 48 -0.92 -11.89 -15.28
CA ASN A 48 0.06 -11.57 -14.24
C ASN A 48 1.22 -12.58 -14.26
N LEU A 49 1.84 -12.76 -15.43
CA LEU A 49 3.05 -13.55 -15.56
C LEU A 49 4.10 -12.91 -14.68
N ARG A 50 4.54 -13.66 -13.67
CA ARG A 50 5.67 -13.26 -12.85
C ARG A 50 6.89 -13.13 -13.75
N HIS A 51 7.48 -11.94 -13.74
CA HIS A 51 8.72 -11.69 -14.47
C HIS A 51 9.85 -12.47 -13.80
N LYS A 52 10.25 -13.60 -14.39
CA LYS A 52 11.28 -14.51 -13.84
C LYS A 52 12.69 -13.90 -13.79
N ASN A 53 12.92 -12.72 -14.39
CA ASN A 53 14.26 -12.34 -14.83
C ASN A 53 14.99 -11.32 -13.93
N ARG A 54 14.49 -11.02 -12.73
CA ARG A 54 15.09 -9.94 -11.90
C ARG A 54 15.50 -10.32 -10.48
N PHE A 55 15.08 -11.47 -9.98
CA PHE A 55 15.45 -11.95 -8.65
C PHE A 55 15.99 -13.37 -8.76
N ASP A 56 17.03 -13.66 -7.99
CA ASP A 56 17.54 -15.01 -7.80
C ASP A 56 16.38 -15.93 -7.38
N GLU A 57 16.23 -17.09 -8.01
CA GLU A 57 15.07 -17.98 -7.82
C GLU A 57 14.95 -18.38 -6.34
N GLY A 58 16.09 -18.52 -5.65
CA GLY A 58 16.16 -18.75 -4.21
C GLY A 58 15.60 -17.59 -3.35
N MET A 59 15.76 -16.33 -3.77
CA MET A 59 15.24 -15.17 -3.04
C MET A 59 13.71 -15.11 -3.13
N VAL A 60 13.13 -15.45 -4.28
CA VAL A 60 11.68 -15.52 -4.47
C VAL A 60 11.08 -16.61 -3.58
N LEU A 61 11.67 -17.81 -3.61
CA LEU A 61 11.23 -18.92 -2.75
C LEU A 61 11.33 -18.57 -1.26
N THR A 62 12.42 -17.91 -0.85
CA THR A 62 12.61 -17.46 0.54
C THR A 62 11.54 -16.44 0.94
N TYR A 63 11.27 -15.45 0.09
CA TYR A 63 10.22 -14.46 0.34
C TYR A 63 8.84 -15.11 0.48
N GLU A 64 8.52 -16.08 -0.38
CA GLU A 64 7.24 -16.79 -0.31
C GLU A 64 7.10 -17.66 0.95
N ALA A 65 8.17 -18.35 1.33
CA ALA A 65 8.24 -19.12 2.57
C ALA A 65 8.03 -18.21 3.79
N LEU A 66 8.59 -16.99 3.79
CA LEU A 66 8.34 -16.00 4.84
C LEU A 66 6.86 -15.58 4.89
N CYS A 67 6.21 -15.36 3.75
CA CYS A 67 4.77 -15.04 3.71
C CYS A 67 3.88 -16.17 4.24
N ARG A 68 4.30 -17.43 4.09
CA ARG A 68 3.62 -18.63 4.61
C ARG A 68 4.05 -19.00 6.03
N GLN A 69 4.96 -18.23 6.63
CA GLN A 69 5.51 -18.47 7.97
C GLN A 69 6.25 -19.82 8.09
N GLU A 70 6.79 -20.32 6.98
CA GLU A 70 7.51 -21.61 6.91
C GLU A 70 8.96 -21.47 7.41
N VAL A 71 9.48 -20.24 7.49
CA VAL A 71 10.83 -19.97 8.01
C VAL A 71 10.76 -19.75 9.53
N PRO A 72 11.36 -20.62 10.35
CA PRO A 72 11.32 -20.48 11.79
C PRO A 72 12.12 -19.24 12.22
N VAL A 73 11.49 -18.38 13.02
CA VAL A 73 12.19 -17.27 13.67
C VAL A 73 12.95 -17.80 14.87
N ASN A 74 14.18 -17.34 15.06
CA ASN A 74 15.00 -17.72 16.21
C ASN A 74 14.30 -17.32 17.53
N THR A 75 14.01 -18.30 18.39
CA THR A 75 13.34 -18.10 19.68
C THR A 75 14.11 -17.14 20.59
N LYS A 76 15.45 -17.15 20.56
CA LYS A 76 16.27 -16.19 21.30
C LYS A 76 16.03 -14.75 20.85
N ALA A 77 15.84 -14.54 19.55
CA ALA A 77 15.55 -13.21 19.02
C ALA A 77 14.13 -12.75 19.39
N GLN A 78 13.16 -13.67 19.41
CA GLN A 78 11.78 -13.36 19.84
C GLN A 78 11.70 -12.97 21.32
N LEU A 79 12.46 -13.64 22.20
CA LEU A 79 12.49 -13.32 23.63
C LEU A 79 13.01 -11.91 23.95
N GLN A 80 13.74 -11.30 23.02
CA GLN A 80 14.24 -9.93 23.17
C GLN A 80 13.26 -8.86 22.66
N LEU A 81 12.14 -9.27 22.06
CA LEU A 81 11.08 -8.36 21.62
C LEU A 81 10.18 -8.03 22.81
N TYR A 82 9.89 -6.74 23.01
CA TYR A 82 9.05 -6.29 24.11
C TYR A 82 8.24 -5.05 23.73
N CYS A 83 7.12 -4.91 24.43
CA CYS A 83 6.26 -3.73 24.33
C CYS A 83 6.54 -2.80 25.51
N HIS A 84 6.60 -1.50 25.26
CA HIS A 84 6.79 -0.49 26.29
C HIS A 84 6.02 0.79 25.96
N TYR A 85 5.83 1.63 26.97
CA TYR A 85 5.29 2.97 26.81
C TYR A 85 6.43 3.95 26.58
N LYS A 86 6.33 4.76 25.53
CA LYS A 86 7.33 5.80 25.26
C LYS A 86 7.03 7.04 26.08
N MET A 87 7.98 7.46 26.92
CA MET A 87 7.82 8.53 27.90
C MET A 87 8.99 9.52 27.92
N ASP A 88 9.76 9.56 26.83
CA ASP A 88 11.07 10.23 26.76
C ASP A 88 10.96 11.76 26.86
N ARG A 89 9.76 12.31 26.62
CA ARG A 89 9.48 13.76 26.66
C ARG A 89 8.52 14.09 27.80
N PRO A 90 8.60 15.28 28.43
CA PRO A 90 7.71 15.68 29.53
C PRO A 90 6.22 15.51 29.22
N TYR A 91 5.80 15.87 28.01
CA TYR A 91 4.41 15.70 27.56
C TYR A 91 3.98 14.22 27.48
N LEU A 92 4.89 13.33 27.02
CA LEU A 92 4.61 11.91 26.90
C LEU A 92 4.53 11.18 28.24
N ARG A 93 4.93 11.82 29.34
CA ARG A 93 4.66 11.29 30.69
C ARG A 93 3.18 11.40 31.06
N LEU A 94 2.47 12.37 30.50
CA LEU A 94 1.03 12.55 30.70
C LEU A 94 0.22 11.75 29.68
N ALA A 95 0.71 11.66 28.44
CA ALA A 95 0.08 10.93 27.34
C ALA A 95 1.08 9.97 26.67
N PRO A 96 1.41 8.84 27.32
CA PRO A 96 2.29 7.84 26.73
C PRO A 96 1.58 7.06 25.62
N PHE A 97 2.29 6.80 24.53
CA PHE A 97 1.81 5.89 23.49
C PHE A 97 2.54 4.54 23.52
N LYS A 98 1.85 3.52 23.00
CA LYS A 98 2.27 2.13 23.03
C LYS A 98 3.26 1.85 21.90
N VAL A 99 4.37 1.23 22.24
CA VAL A 99 5.45 0.89 21.32
C VAL A 99 5.75 -0.59 21.42
N GLU A 100 5.90 -1.25 20.27
CA GLU A 100 6.33 -2.65 20.16
C GLU A 100 7.60 -2.72 19.32
N ILE A 101 8.61 -3.41 19.83
CA ILE A 101 9.79 -3.76 19.04
C ILE A 101 9.48 -5.05 18.29
N ALA A 102 9.27 -4.96 16.98
CA ALA A 102 8.97 -6.11 16.13
C ALA A 102 10.23 -6.86 15.67
N ARG A 103 11.37 -6.16 15.58
CA ARG A 103 12.67 -6.74 15.24
C ARG A 103 13.80 -5.88 15.79
N GLN A 104 14.90 -6.49 16.24
CA GLN A 104 16.06 -5.73 16.74
C GLN A 104 17.13 -5.44 15.69
N ASN A 105 17.35 -6.34 14.72
CA ASN A 105 18.38 -6.17 13.70
C ASN A 105 17.85 -6.53 12.28
N PRO A 106 17.56 -5.52 11.42
CA PRO A 106 17.51 -4.10 11.74
C PRO A 106 16.37 -3.78 12.71
N LEU A 107 16.48 -2.66 13.41
CA LEU A 107 15.47 -2.23 14.38
C LEU A 107 14.17 -1.85 13.64
N VAL A 108 13.11 -2.60 13.91
CA VAL A 108 11.75 -2.32 13.42
C VAL A 108 10.84 -2.15 14.63
N VAL A 109 10.16 -1.00 14.66
CA VAL A 109 9.32 -0.57 15.78
C VAL A 109 7.93 -0.24 15.26
N LEU A 110 6.91 -0.76 15.92
CA LEU A 110 5.51 -0.46 15.67
C LEU A 110 4.99 0.49 16.74
N PHE A 111 4.25 1.50 16.29
CA PHE A 111 3.61 2.47 17.15
C PHE A 111 2.10 2.29 17.05
N TYR A 112 1.44 2.12 18.20
CA TYR A 112 0.01 1.89 18.24
C TYR A 112 -0.75 3.12 18.71
N ASN A 113 -1.86 3.41 18.04
CA ASN A 113 -2.84 4.44 18.39
C ASN A 113 -2.21 5.82 18.59
N ILE A 114 -1.21 6.18 17.79
CA ILE A 114 -0.62 7.53 17.80
C ILE A 114 -1.58 8.55 17.18
N ILE A 115 -2.29 8.13 16.13
CA ILE A 115 -3.21 8.98 15.37
C ILE A 115 -4.61 8.41 15.60
N SER A 116 -5.54 9.25 16.01
CA SER A 116 -6.96 8.88 16.11
C SER A 116 -7.60 8.68 14.73
N GLU A 117 -8.71 7.96 14.66
CA GLU A 117 -9.42 7.75 13.39
C GLU A 117 -9.86 9.06 12.74
N GLU A 118 -10.29 10.05 13.54
CA GLU A 118 -10.66 11.38 13.07
C GLU A 118 -9.48 12.14 12.46
N GLU A 119 -8.33 12.15 13.12
CA GLU A 119 -7.10 12.75 12.58
C GLU A 119 -6.64 12.02 11.32
N ALA A 120 -6.74 10.69 11.29
CA ALA A 120 -6.39 9.90 10.12
C ALA A 120 -7.29 10.24 8.92
N GLN A 121 -8.60 10.40 9.14
CA GLN A 121 -9.53 10.83 8.10
C GLN A 121 -9.21 12.24 7.57
N ILE A 122 -8.83 13.17 8.46
CA ILE A 122 -8.40 14.51 8.06
C ILE A 122 -7.13 14.41 7.19
N ILE A 123 -6.13 13.65 7.61
CA ILE A 123 -4.88 13.46 6.84
C ILE A 123 -5.19 12.85 5.47
N GLN A 124 -6.04 11.82 5.40
CA GLN A 124 -6.47 11.22 4.14
C GLN A 124 -7.15 12.25 3.23
N THR A 125 -8.03 13.07 3.79
CA THR A 125 -8.74 14.14 3.05
C THR A 125 -7.78 15.22 2.55
N LEU A 126 -6.74 15.55 3.31
CA LEU A 126 -5.71 16.52 2.90
C LEU A 126 -4.74 15.94 1.86
N ALA A 127 -4.40 14.65 1.98
CA ALA A 127 -3.50 13.94 1.08
C ALA A 127 -4.16 13.62 -0.27
N MET A 128 -5.49 13.66 -0.33
CA MET A 128 -6.24 13.52 -1.58
C MET A 128 -5.76 14.58 -2.59
N PRO A 129 -5.12 14.20 -3.72
CA PRO A 129 -4.55 15.16 -4.66
C PRO A 129 -5.62 16.12 -5.15
N LYS A 130 -5.41 17.42 -5.02
CA LYS A 130 -6.29 18.43 -5.64
C LYS A 130 -5.86 18.53 -7.08
N ALA A 131 -6.62 17.91 -8.00
CA ALA A 131 -6.39 18.15 -9.42
C ALA A 131 -6.68 19.64 -9.68
N CYS A 132 -5.65 20.39 -10.06
CA CYS A 132 -5.84 21.72 -10.61
C CYS A 132 -6.65 21.57 -11.90
N ILE A 133 -7.89 22.01 -11.87
CA ILE A 133 -8.69 22.22 -13.07
C ILE A 133 -8.19 23.53 -13.66
N TYR A 134 -7.48 23.46 -14.80
CA TYR A 134 -7.22 24.60 -15.68
C TYR A 134 -7.92 24.34 -17.01
#